data_AF-A0A6I5CPA4-F1
#
_entry.id   AF-A0A6I5CPA4-F1
#
_cell.length_a   1.000
_cell.length_b   1.000
_cell.length_c   1.000
_cell.angle_alpha   90.00
_cell.angle_beta   90.00
_cell.angle_gamma   90.00
#
_symmetry.space_group_name_H-M   'P 1'
#
loop_
_entity.id
_entity.type
_entity.pdbx_description
1 polymer ?
#
loop_
_entity_poly.entity_id
_entity_poly.type
_entity_poly.pdbx_seq_one_letter_code
_entity_poly.pdbx_strand_id
1 'polypeptide(L)'
;MSTVETPARKTPDSKTPARPRKPRFTDENGRRYRVWELVLRYVLLLAVLALTVGPFVWQLSTSLKGPTEDIFSSPPKFLPGDPTLHNYERVADTIPVWDYAFNSLKVAAANVVTNCVGSALAGYALARLRYR
;
A
#
# COMPACT_ATOMS: atom_id res chain seq x y z
N MET A 1 -20.81 71.36 -41.69
CA MET A 1 -21.85 70.49 -42.27
C MET A 1 -21.18 69.15 -42.56
N SER A 2 -21.68 68.10 -41.93
CA SER A 2 -21.04 66.81 -41.65
C SER A 2 -20.70 65.96 -42.88
N THR A 3 -19.55 65.27 -42.83
CA THR A 3 -19.41 63.89 -43.35
C THR A 3 -18.39 63.14 -42.50
N VAL A 4 -18.91 62.39 -41.53
CA VAL A 4 -18.17 61.41 -40.72
C VAL A 4 -18.05 60.14 -41.56
N GLU A 5 -16.87 59.82 -42.08
CA GLU A 5 -16.60 58.50 -42.63
C GLU A 5 -16.36 57.50 -41.49
N THR A 6 -17.29 56.58 -41.35
CA THR A 6 -17.22 55.43 -40.46
C THR A 6 -16.26 54.39 -41.05
N PRO A 7 -15.19 53.96 -40.36
CA PRO A 7 -14.41 52.82 -40.84
C PRO A 7 -15.20 51.54 -40.55
N ALA A 8 -15.41 50.75 -41.60
CA ALA A 8 -16.11 49.48 -41.58
C ALA A 8 -15.52 48.51 -40.54
N ARG A 9 -16.37 48.10 -39.60
CA ARG A 9 -16.10 47.08 -38.58
C ARG A 9 -15.78 45.75 -39.28
N LYS A 10 -14.50 45.34 -39.29
CA LYS A 10 -14.13 43.95 -39.63
C LYS A 10 -14.77 43.03 -38.59
N THR A 11 -15.72 42.22 -39.04
CA THR A 11 -16.22 41.04 -38.34
C THR A 11 -15.04 40.14 -37.95
N PRO A 12 -14.90 39.72 -36.68
CA PRO A 12 -13.91 38.74 -36.31
C PRO A 12 -14.31 37.41 -36.93
N ASP A 13 -13.47 36.92 -37.85
CA ASP A 13 -13.58 35.62 -38.50
C ASP A 13 -13.60 34.52 -37.42
N SER A 14 -14.79 33.97 -37.20
CA SER A 14 -15.09 32.99 -36.15
C SER A 14 -14.69 31.58 -36.57
N LYS A 15 -13.45 31.39 -37.01
CA LYS A 15 -12.94 30.08 -37.45
C LYS A 15 -11.49 29.85 -37.02
N THR A 16 -11.22 30.00 -35.73
CA THR A 16 -10.03 29.36 -35.14
C THR A 16 -10.45 27.98 -34.64
N PRO A 17 -10.01 26.87 -35.27
CA PRO A 17 -10.28 25.54 -34.73
C PRO A 17 -9.60 25.43 -33.36
N ALA A 18 -10.40 25.36 -32.31
CA ALA A 18 -9.93 25.12 -30.95
C ALA A 18 -9.20 23.76 -30.93
N ARG A 19 -7.87 23.80 -30.87
CA ARG A 19 -7.04 22.59 -30.75
C ARG A 19 -7.51 21.76 -29.55
N PRO A 20 -7.61 20.43 -29.66
CA PRO A 20 -8.01 19.60 -28.54
C PRO A 20 -6.97 19.72 -27.42
N ARG A 21 -7.37 20.35 -26.32
CA ARG A 21 -6.58 20.40 -25.09
C ARG A 21 -6.48 18.98 -24.55
N LYS A 22 -5.30 18.37 -24.66
CA LYS A 22 -5.02 17.06 -24.03
C LYS A 22 -5.34 17.16 -22.53
N PRO A 23 -6.06 16.17 -21.95
CA PRO A 23 -6.37 16.18 -20.53
C PRO A 23 -5.05 16.15 -19.75
N ARG A 24 -4.77 17.22 -19.01
CA ARG A 24 -3.56 17.35 -18.17
C ARG A 24 -3.96 17.04 -16.74
N PHE A 25 -3.69 15.81 -16.31
CA PHE A 25 -3.69 15.47 -14.89
C PHE A 25 -2.37 15.98 -14.30
N THR A 26 -2.43 17.09 -13.57
CA THR A 26 -1.30 17.72 -12.89
C THR A 26 -1.37 17.33 -11.41
N ASP A 27 -0.31 16.73 -10.88
CA ASP A 27 -0.13 16.46 -9.44
C ASP A 27 0.28 17.74 -8.70
N GLU A 28 0.08 17.79 -7.38
CA GLU A 28 0.31 18.93 -6.47
C GLU A 28 1.76 19.47 -6.55
N ASN A 29 2.71 18.64 -6.98
CA ASN A 29 4.14 18.96 -7.13
C ASN A 29 4.57 19.49 -8.51
N GLY A 30 3.64 19.79 -9.44
CA GLY A 30 3.97 20.43 -10.73
C GLY A 30 4.86 19.62 -11.68
N ARG A 31 5.18 18.37 -11.35
CA ARG A 31 5.97 17.47 -12.19
C ARG A 31 5.11 16.93 -13.33
N ARG A 32 5.53 17.19 -14.57
CA ARG A 32 4.86 16.70 -15.78
C ARG A 32 5.19 15.22 -16.01
N TYR A 33 4.54 14.35 -15.27
CA TYR A 33 4.65 12.92 -15.50
C TYR A 33 4.00 12.56 -16.85
N ARG A 34 4.76 11.90 -17.72
CA ARG A 34 4.19 11.28 -18.92
C ARG A 34 3.28 10.14 -18.45
N VAL A 35 2.11 9.94 -19.07
CA VAL A 35 1.14 8.88 -18.71
C VAL A 35 1.83 7.50 -18.58
N TRP A 36 2.83 7.24 -19.42
CA TRP A 36 3.69 6.05 -19.34
C TRP A 36 4.44 5.88 -18.01
N GLU A 37 4.96 6.97 -17.44
CA GLU A 37 5.70 6.94 -16.17
C GLU A 37 4.74 6.63 -15.00
N LEU A 38 3.52 7.15 -15.06
CA LEU A 38 2.47 6.82 -14.10
C LEU A 38 2.12 5.33 -14.19
N VAL A 39 1.84 4.83 -15.40
CA VAL A 39 1.54 3.42 -15.63
C VAL A 39 2.68 2.52 -15.14
N LEU A 40 3.92 2.83 -15.48
CA LEU A 40 5.09 2.07 -15.04
C LEU A 40 5.21 2.03 -13.51
N ARG A 41 4.99 3.15 -12.84
CA ARG A 41 5.02 3.25 -11.36
C ARG A 41 3.94 2.38 -10.71
N TYR A 42 2.71 2.42 -11.22
CA TYR A 42 1.61 1.60 -10.69
C TYR A 42 1.81 0.10 -10.96
N VAL A 43 2.32 -0.26 -12.15
CA VAL A 43 2.68 -1.65 -12.46
C VAL A 43 3.76 -2.16 -11.51
N LEU A 44 4.79 -1.35 -11.25
CA LEU A 44 5.85 -1.71 -10.30
C LEU A 44 5.32 -1.88 -8.88
N LEU A 45 4.44 -0.98 -8.43
CA LEU A 45 3.78 -1.09 -7.12
C LEU A 45 2.94 -2.36 -7.02
N LEU A 46 2.16 -2.70 -8.06
CA LEU A 46 1.38 -3.94 -8.11
C LEU A 46 2.27 -5.18 -8.13
N ALA A 47 3.40 -5.15 -8.83
CA ALA A 47 4.35 -6.26 -8.85
C ALA A 47 4.97 -6.48 -7.46
N VAL A 48 5.41 -5.42 -6.79
CA VAL A 48 5.93 -5.50 -5.41
C VAL A 48 4.84 -5.99 -4.44
N LEU A 49 3.61 -5.51 -4.59
CA LEU A 49 2.47 -5.98 -3.80
C LEU A 49 2.24 -7.49 -4.03
N ALA A 50 2.21 -7.95 -5.27
CA ALA A 50 2.01 -9.36 -5.59
C ALA A 50 3.14 -10.24 -5.06
N LEU A 51 4.39 -9.80 -5.16
CA LEU A 51 5.55 -10.53 -4.63
C LEU A 51 5.56 -10.61 -3.10
N THR A 52 5.15 -9.53 -2.43
CA THR A 52 5.13 -9.47 -0.96
C THR A 52 3.91 -10.17 -0.39
N VAL A 53 2.71 -9.94 -0.93
CA VAL A 53 1.42 -10.46 -0.42
C VAL A 53 1.10 -11.86 -0.96
N GLY A 54 1.57 -12.19 -2.17
CA GLY A 54 1.37 -13.51 -2.79
C GLY A 54 1.68 -14.70 -1.87
N PRO A 55 2.86 -14.77 -1.22
CA PRO A 55 3.15 -15.86 -0.29
C PRO A 55 2.23 -15.85 0.93
N PHE A 56 1.80 -14.69 1.46
CA PHE A 56 0.85 -14.66 2.58
C PHE A 56 -0.54 -15.17 2.19
N VAL A 57 -1.02 -14.85 0.98
CA VAL A 57 -2.30 -15.36 0.48
C VAL A 57 -2.22 -16.87 0.29
N TRP A 58 -1.10 -17.39 -0.19
CA TRP A 58 -0.87 -18.83 -0.31
C TRP A 58 -0.80 -19.53 1.06
N GLN A 59 -0.11 -18.93 2.03
CA GLN A 59 -0.04 -19.43 3.41
C GLN A 59 -1.42 -19.40 4.08
N LEU A 60 -2.22 -18.34 3.87
CA LEU A 60 -3.58 -18.24 4.40
C LEU A 60 -4.51 -19.28 3.78
N SER A 61 -4.42 -19.48 2.45
CA SER A 61 -5.17 -20.54 1.75
C SER A 61 -4.82 -21.92 2.30
N THR A 62 -3.53 -22.18 2.55
CA THR A 62 -3.05 -23.44 3.15
C THR A 62 -3.54 -23.60 4.58
N SER A 63 -3.55 -22.53 5.38
CA SER A 63 -4.01 -22.55 6.77
C SER A 63 -5.51 -22.83 6.93
N LEU A 64 -6.31 -22.58 5.89
CA LEU A 64 -7.76 -22.80 5.86
C LEU A 64 -8.16 -24.17 5.29
N LYS A 65 -7.21 -24.98 4.79
CA LYS A 65 -7.44 -26.35 4.31
C LYS A 65 -7.71 -27.28 5.50
N GLY A 66 -8.80 -28.05 5.45
CA GLY A 66 -9.21 -28.93 6.55
C GLY A 66 -8.24 -30.08 6.88
N PRO A 67 -8.35 -30.70 8.08
CA PRO A 67 -7.40 -31.67 8.63
C PRO A 67 -7.29 -33.00 7.87
N THR A 68 -8.17 -33.23 6.90
CA THR A 68 -8.24 -34.44 6.07
C THR A 68 -7.78 -34.21 4.63
N GLU A 69 -7.41 -32.98 4.25
CA GLU A 69 -6.74 -32.74 2.98
C GLU A 69 -5.24 -33.01 3.17
N ASP A 70 -4.85 -34.25 2.93
CA ASP A 70 -3.47 -34.73 2.98
C ASP A 70 -2.55 -33.76 2.23
N ILE A 71 -1.58 -33.18 2.94
CA ILE A 71 -0.51 -32.33 2.38
C ILE A 71 0.28 -33.08 1.28
N PHE A 72 0.15 -34.41 1.23
CA PHE A 72 0.82 -35.32 0.30
C PHE A 72 -0.09 -35.94 -0.77
N SER A 73 -1.36 -35.53 -0.87
CA SER A 73 -2.28 -36.05 -1.91
C SER A 73 -2.08 -35.38 -3.26
N SER A 74 -1.71 -36.18 -4.27
CA SER A 74 -1.78 -35.81 -5.69
C SER A 74 -3.26 -35.77 -6.11
N PRO A 75 -3.83 -34.68 -6.66
CA PRO A 75 -3.22 -33.49 -7.24
C PRO A 75 -3.32 -32.23 -6.36
N PRO A 76 -2.33 -31.31 -6.41
CA PRO A 76 -2.32 -30.08 -5.62
C PRO A 76 -3.46 -29.13 -6.04
N LYS A 77 -4.56 -29.14 -5.28
CA LYS A 77 -5.69 -28.23 -5.50
C LYS A 77 -5.43 -26.89 -4.80
N PHE A 78 -5.28 -25.84 -5.59
CA PHE A 78 -5.05 -24.47 -5.11
C PHE A 78 -6.24 -23.87 -4.33
N LEU A 79 -7.45 -24.42 -4.46
CA LEU A 79 -8.63 -24.05 -3.69
C LEU A 79 -9.15 -25.27 -2.89
N PRO A 80 -9.23 -25.21 -1.55
CA PRO A 80 -9.89 -26.22 -0.72
C PRO A 80 -11.38 -26.31 -1.06
N GLY A 81 -11.91 -27.52 -1.18
CA GLY A 81 -13.35 -27.76 -1.34
C GLY A 81 -14.16 -27.50 -0.07
N ASP A 82 -13.54 -27.71 1.10
CA ASP A 82 -14.16 -27.56 2.42
C ASP A 82 -13.29 -26.67 3.33
N PRO A 83 -13.55 -25.36 3.40
CA PRO A 83 -12.88 -24.49 4.36
C PRO A 83 -13.36 -24.85 5.78
N THR A 84 -12.46 -25.32 6.65
CA THR A 84 -12.81 -25.69 8.03
C THR A 84 -11.94 -24.96 9.05
N LEU A 85 -12.55 -24.50 10.14
CA LEU A 85 -11.85 -23.86 11.27
C LEU A 85 -11.34 -24.88 12.31
N HIS A 86 -11.57 -26.18 12.09
CA HIS A 86 -11.24 -27.24 13.03
C HIS A 86 -9.74 -27.36 13.34
N ASN A 87 -8.86 -26.95 12.42
CA ASN A 87 -7.43 -26.90 12.67
C ASN A 87 -7.05 -25.87 13.76
N TYR A 88 -7.73 -24.73 13.79
CA TYR A 88 -7.48 -23.70 14.80
C TYR A 88 -7.95 -24.16 16.18
N GLU A 89 -9.10 -24.83 16.26
CA GLU A 89 -9.61 -25.44 17.50
C GLU A 89 -8.63 -26.50 18.04
N ARG A 90 -8.21 -27.43 17.17
CA ARG A 90 -7.28 -28.50 17.58
C ARG A 90 -5.93 -27.96 18.06
N VAL A 91 -5.39 -26.93 17.41
CA VAL A 91 -4.12 -26.31 17.83
C VAL A 91 -4.30 -25.55 19.14
N ALA A 92 -5.41 -24.87 19.34
CA ALA A 92 -5.74 -24.18 20.58
C ALA A 92 -5.93 -25.15 21.76
N ASP A 93 -6.44 -26.36 21.52
CA ASP A 93 -6.59 -27.40 22.55
C ASP A 93 -5.27 -28.16 22.83
N THR A 94 -4.41 -28.31 21.83
CA THR A 94 -3.15 -29.08 21.95
C THR A 94 -2.01 -28.25 22.55
N ILE A 95 -2.00 -26.96 22.30
CA ILE A 95 -0.91 -26.06 22.70
C ILE A 95 -1.52 -24.84 23.41
N PRO A 96 -0.93 -24.35 24.51
CA PRO A 96 -1.36 -23.11 25.15
C PRO A 96 -0.96 -21.88 24.30
N VAL A 97 -1.61 -21.72 23.14
CA VAL A 97 -1.33 -20.66 22.17
C VAL A 97 -1.45 -19.27 22.81
N TRP A 98 -2.46 -19.10 23.67
CA TRP A 98 -2.69 -17.85 24.38
C TRP A 98 -1.56 -17.50 25.35
N ASP A 99 -1.03 -18.48 26.10
CA ASP A 99 0.07 -18.23 27.03
C ASP A 99 1.34 -17.81 26.29
N TYR A 100 1.62 -18.44 25.15
CA TYR A 100 2.74 -18.04 24.30
C TYR A 100 2.54 -16.65 23.71
N ALA A 101 1.35 -16.33 23.20
CA ALA A 101 1.02 -15.00 22.70
C ALA A 101 1.17 -13.92 23.79
N PHE A 102 0.67 -14.17 25.01
CA PHE A 102 0.80 -13.24 26.12
C PHE A 102 2.25 -13.10 26.60
N ASN A 103 3.03 -14.18 26.63
CA ASN A 103 4.44 -14.10 26.99
C ASN A 103 5.23 -13.30 25.95
N SER A 104 5.02 -13.54 24.66
CA SER A 104 5.62 -12.73 23.59
C SER A 104 5.19 -11.27 23.66
N LEU A 105 3.91 -10.98 23.96
CA LEU A 105 3.42 -9.61 24.12
C LEU A 105 4.10 -8.90 25.29
N LYS A 106 4.25 -9.55 26.45
CA LYS A 106 4.96 -8.99 27.61
C LYS A 106 6.41 -8.66 27.25
N VAL A 107 7.12 -9.59 26.61
CA VAL A 107 8.52 -9.40 26.21
C VAL A 107 8.64 -8.27 25.18
N ALA A 108 7.77 -8.24 24.17
CA ALA A 108 7.75 -7.19 23.16
C ALA A 108 7.49 -5.80 23.78
N ALA A 109 6.51 -5.70 24.67
CA ALA A 109 6.20 -4.45 25.37
C ALA A 109 7.37 -3.98 26.24
N ALA A 110 7.98 -4.88 27.01
CA ALA A 110 9.16 -4.56 27.83
C ALA A 110 10.33 -4.05 26.96
N ASN A 111 10.58 -4.68 25.81
CA ASN A 111 11.59 -4.25 24.85
C ASN A 111 11.30 -2.87 24.29
N VAL A 112 10.06 -2.60 23.86
CA VAL A 112 9.66 -1.30 23.32
C VAL A 112 9.82 -0.20 24.36
N VAL A 113 9.35 -0.41 25.59
CA VAL A 113 9.48 0.57 26.68
C VAL A 113 10.96 0.86 26.98
N THR A 114 11.75 -0.19 27.16
CA THR A 114 13.19 -0.05 27.48
C THR A 114 13.94 0.67 26.35
N ASN A 115 13.66 0.29 25.09
CA ASN A 115 14.27 0.92 23.94
C ASN A 115 13.83 2.39 23.79
N CYS A 116 12.54 2.68 23.94
CA CYS A 116 12.01 4.04 23.84
C CYS A 116 12.60 4.95 24.93
N VAL A 117 12.63 4.49 26.18
CA VAL A 117 13.25 5.24 27.29
C VAL A 117 14.75 5.44 27.05
N GLY A 118 15.47 4.39 26.65
CA GLY A 118 16.90 4.47 26.35
C GLY A 118 17.20 5.45 25.21
N SER A 119 16.45 5.37 24.10
CA SER A 119 16.57 6.27 22.97
C SER A 119 16.17 7.71 23.31
N ALA A 120 15.13 7.91 24.13
CA ALA A 120 14.73 9.24 24.59
C ALA A 120 15.80 9.87 25.48
N LEU A 121 16.38 9.12 26.43
CA LEU A 121 17.46 9.58 27.28
C LEU A 121 18.74 9.88 26.48
N ALA A 122 19.12 9.01 25.55
CA ALA A 122 20.27 9.22 24.67
C ALA A 122 20.05 10.44 23.75
N GLY A 123 18.86 10.57 23.16
CA GLY A 123 18.48 11.73 22.36
C GLY A 123 18.49 13.02 23.16
N TYR A 124 17.98 12.99 24.40
CA TYR A 124 18.04 14.13 25.32
C TYR A 124 19.47 14.50 25.68
N ALA A 125 20.32 13.50 25.97
CA ALA A 125 21.73 13.70 26.25
C ALA A 125 22.43 14.42 25.08
N LEU A 126 22.26 13.92 23.86
CA LEU A 126 22.86 14.54 22.67
C LEU A 126 22.29 15.94 22.36
N ALA A 127 21.00 16.17 22.59
CA ALA A 127 20.35 17.43 22.26
C ALA A 127 20.55 18.54 23.30
N ARG A 128 20.70 18.19 24.59
CA ARG A 128 20.71 19.14 25.70
C ARG A 128 21.98 19.14 26.54
N LEU A 129 22.77 18.05 26.59
CA LEU A 129 24.07 18.09 27.26
C LEU A 129 25.11 18.74 26.34
N ARG A 130 25.82 19.73 26.88
CA ARG A 130 26.93 20.37 26.19
C ARG A 130 28.19 19.52 26.43
N TYR A 131 28.49 18.63 25.50
CA TYR A 131 29.76 17.90 25.51
C TYR A 131 30.92 18.88 25.26
N ARG A 132 31.96 18.82 26.10
CA ARG A 132 33.24 19.52 25.90
C ARG A 132 34.25 18.56 25.29
#